data_AF-A0A519DAY2-F1
#
_entry.id   AF-A0A519DAY2-F1
#
_cell.length_a   1.000
_cell.length_b   1.000
_cell.length_c   1.000
_cell.angle_alpha   90.00
_cell.angle_beta   90.00
_cell.angle_gamma   90.00
#
_symmetry.space_group_name_H-M   'P 1'
#
loop_
_entity.id
_entity.type
_entity.pdbx_description
1 polymer ?
#
loop_
_entity_poly.entity_id
_entity_poly.type
_entity_poly.pdbx_seq_one_letter_code
_entity_poly.pdbx_strand_id
1 'polypeptide(L)'
;MGGTQKNIVDIDDSLRLVGTAHISSASVELVRQQIEEWKPDLVAIELCESRKASLLEPDALDNEDLLKILNEGRSHMILLQSALAAEQRRMGIVSGEKPGAELLAAIEAADEAGVPVELIDRDVVITLRRAWSKMGFREKFRVLDALLWQDDDEEEGSVEELLEDSDLLSNLMEEAREVAPAAGSVLIDERDAFLAGRLQQIRGKGRVLAVVGAGHLSGVQHQLGEPAMEVASRLAELNRTPSKSFWPKAVIWGIPVLFISGLTWLAYHGMMDEIIESGKIWLAINASLTGLGVLLARGHPLSILVGALASPLTSLNPTVAAGWVAGYTQLKVDPPTGKDASDFLSMDKYSLLWRNRVGKVLLVTALGNLGSVAGTWIAAAGIAGIIL
;
A
#
# COMPACT_ATOMS: atom_id res chain seq x y z
N MET A 1 12.41 30.96 23.22
CA MET A 1 10.94 31.08 23.12
C MET A 1 10.50 31.49 21.71
N GLY A 2 11.03 30.87 20.63
CA GLY A 2 10.84 31.37 19.26
C GLY A 2 10.43 30.36 18.19
N GLY A 3 10.34 29.06 18.49
CA GLY A 3 10.02 28.01 17.49
C GLY A 3 8.53 27.64 17.39
N THR A 4 7.75 27.79 18.45
CA THR A 4 6.39 27.21 18.55
C THR A 4 5.30 27.93 17.74
N GLN A 5 5.51 29.18 17.30
CA GLN A 5 4.50 29.89 16.51
C GLN A 5 4.41 29.45 15.05
N LYS A 6 5.45 28.81 14.47
CA LYS A 6 5.44 28.39 13.06
C LYS A 6 4.43 27.28 12.76
N ASN A 7 4.06 26.48 13.77
CA ASN A 7 3.21 25.30 13.60
C ASN A 7 1.74 25.54 14.00
N ILE A 8 1.35 26.78 14.30
CA ILE A 8 -0.05 27.12 14.61
C ILE A 8 -0.53 28.13 13.59
N VAL A 9 -1.61 27.81 12.89
CA VAL A 9 -2.23 28.70 11.90
C VAL A 9 -3.68 28.94 12.28
N ASP A 10 -3.98 30.17 12.68
CA ASP A 10 -5.36 30.63 12.85
C ASP A 10 -5.94 31.01 11.48
N ILE A 11 -6.93 30.25 11.01
CA ILE A 11 -7.64 30.56 9.77
C ILE A 11 -8.69 31.64 10.03
N ASP A 12 -9.43 31.49 11.15
CA ASP A 12 -10.38 32.45 11.70
C ASP A 12 -10.71 32.07 13.15
N ASP A 13 -11.60 32.82 13.80
CA ASP A 13 -12.00 32.63 15.21
C ASP A 13 -12.55 31.21 15.51
N SER A 14 -12.99 30.46 14.49
CA SER A 14 -13.61 29.15 14.61
C SER A 14 -12.74 27.98 14.13
N LEU A 15 -11.60 28.23 13.46
CA LEU A 15 -10.71 27.19 12.97
C LEU A 15 -9.24 27.53 13.19
N ARG A 16 -8.57 26.67 13.96
CA ARG A 16 -7.12 26.66 14.16
C ARG A 16 -6.52 25.37 13.62
N LEU A 17 -5.44 25.47 12.86
CA LEU A 17 -4.63 24.33 12.42
C LEU A 17 -3.39 24.24 13.31
N VAL A 18 -3.06 23.03 13.75
CA VAL A 18 -1.84 22.69 14.49
C VAL A 18 -1.07 21.68 13.67
N GLY A 19 0.10 22.11 13.17
CA GLY A 19 1.05 21.29 12.45
C GLY A 19 1.84 20.43 13.40
N THR A 20 1.83 19.13 13.18
CA THR A 20 2.62 18.18 13.95
C THR A 20 3.64 17.52 13.05
N ALA A 21 4.85 17.32 13.55
CA ALA A 21 5.78 16.43 12.91
C ALA A 21 5.65 15.03 13.52
N HIS A 22 5.68 14.02 12.65
CA HIS A 22 5.67 12.64 13.09
C HIS A 22 6.91 12.38 13.95
N ILE A 23 6.72 11.72 15.10
CA ILE A 23 7.83 11.20 15.93
C ILE A 23 8.51 12.33 16.76
N SER A 24 7.77 13.37 17.13
CA SER A 24 8.27 14.52 17.92
C SER A 24 7.54 14.70 19.26
N SER A 25 8.26 14.57 20.39
CA SER A 25 7.70 14.88 21.73
C SER A 25 7.27 16.35 21.84
N ALA A 26 7.93 17.27 21.13
CA ALA A 26 7.52 18.66 21.05
C ALA A 26 6.14 18.83 20.38
N SER A 27 5.82 18.01 19.36
CA SER A 27 4.50 18.01 18.73
C SER A 27 3.42 17.44 19.66
N VAL A 28 3.74 16.40 20.44
CA VAL A 28 2.85 15.86 21.47
C VAL A 28 2.48 16.91 22.50
N GLU A 29 3.47 17.62 23.04
CA GLU A 29 3.26 18.67 24.04
C GLU A 29 2.48 19.85 23.46
N LEU A 30 2.83 20.28 22.24
CA LEU A 30 2.14 21.37 21.54
C LEU A 30 0.64 21.08 21.38
N VAL A 31 0.29 19.87 20.96
CA VAL A 31 -1.11 19.47 20.77
C VAL A 31 -1.87 19.48 22.09
N ARG A 32 -1.30 18.89 23.15
CA ARG A 32 -1.91 18.89 24.50
C ARG A 32 -2.15 20.32 24.98
N GLN A 33 -1.11 21.17 24.89
CA GLN A 33 -1.19 22.58 25.26
C GLN A 33 -2.29 23.32 24.49
N GLN A 34 -2.39 23.13 23.17
CA GLN A 34 -3.38 23.83 22.36
C GLN A 34 -4.81 23.39 22.66
N ILE A 35 -5.04 22.11 22.97
CA ILE A 35 -6.37 21.63 23.38
C ILE A 35 -6.77 22.25 24.73
N GLU A 36 -5.85 22.30 25.70
CA GLU A 36 -6.12 22.85 27.03
C GLU A 36 -6.33 24.37 27.02
N GLU A 37 -5.48 25.11 26.31
CA GLU A 37 -5.50 26.58 26.29
C GLU A 37 -6.61 27.13 25.39
N TRP A 38 -6.76 26.60 24.17
CA TRP A 38 -7.71 27.13 23.20
C TRP A 38 -9.14 26.66 23.47
N LYS A 39 -9.31 25.51 24.12
CA LYS A 39 -10.59 24.90 24.50
C LYS A 39 -11.52 24.69 23.30
N PRO A 40 -11.13 23.91 22.29
CA PRO A 40 -11.99 23.63 21.15
C PRO A 40 -13.32 22.99 21.57
N ASP A 41 -14.35 23.21 20.75
CA ASP A 41 -15.62 22.46 20.84
C ASP A 41 -15.52 21.12 20.07
N LEU A 42 -14.53 20.99 19.17
CA LEU A 42 -14.26 19.79 18.38
C LEU A 42 -12.77 19.70 18.03
N VAL A 43 -12.17 18.51 18.17
CA VAL A 43 -10.81 18.22 17.69
C VAL A 43 -10.88 17.40 16.40
N ALA A 44 -10.35 17.93 15.31
CA ALA A 44 -10.27 17.26 14.02
C ALA A 44 -8.86 16.70 13.81
N ILE A 45 -8.72 15.43 13.43
CA ILE A 45 -7.41 14.76 13.37
C ILE A 45 -7.17 14.17 11.98
N GLU A 46 -5.98 14.41 11.42
CA GLU A 46 -5.48 13.81 10.17
C GLU A 46 -5.21 12.31 10.32
N LEU A 47 -6.27 11.56 10.59
CA LEU A 47 -6.25 10.12 10.76
C LEU A 47 -7.54 9.55 10.17
N CYS A 48 -7.47 8.32 9.68
CA CYS A 48 -8.63 7.56 9.23
C CYS A 48 -8.83 6.33 10.13
N GLU A 49 -10.03 5.74 10.12
CA GLU A 49 -10.38 4.62 11.01
C GLU A 49 -9.40 3.44 10.91
N SER A 50 -8.97 3.09 9.69
CA SER A 50 -7.99 2.03 9.48
C SER A 50 -6.65 2.35 10.17
N ARG A 51 -6.15 3.59 10.08
CA ARG A 51 -4.90 3.98 10.72
C ARG A 51 -5.05 4.08 12.24
N LYS A 52 -6.19 4.57 12.73
CA LYS A 52 -6.51 4.60 14.16
C LYS A 52 -6.50 3.20 14.76
N ALA A 53 -7.16 2.24 14.11
CA ALA A 53 -7.16 0.84 14.53
C ALA A 53 -5.72 0.28 14.58
N SER A 54 -4.90 0.53 13.54
CA SER A 54 -3.50 0.09 13.52
C SER A 54 -2.62 0.73 14.60
N LEU A 55 -2.92 1.96 15.02
CA LEU A 55 -2.20 2.64 16.10
C LEU A 55 -2.58 2.13 17.49
N LEU A 56 -3.86 1.79 17.70
CA LEU A 56 -4.36 1.27 18.97
C LEU A 56 -4.05 -0.21 19.17
N GLU A 57 -4.11 -1.01 18.10
CA GLU A 57 -3.96 -2.47 18.13
C GLU A 57 -2.94 -2.95 17.07
N PRO A 58 -1.63 -2.71 17.26
CA PRO A 58 -0.60 -3.03 16.26
C PRO A 58 -0.41 -4.54 15.98
N ASP A 59 -0.90 -5.42 16.87
CA ASP A 59 -0.69 -6.88 16.81
C ASP A 59 -1.95 -7.71 16.46
N ALA A 60 -3.08 -7.07 16.15
CA ALA A 60 -4.38 -7.76 16.02
C ALA A 60 -4.72 -8.24 14.59
N LEU A 61 -3.76 -8.84 13.88
CA LEU A 61 -4.05 -9.51 12.59
C LEU A 61 -4.16 -11.01 12.81
N ASP A 62 -5.39 -11.54 12.72
CA ASP A 62 -5.64 -12.96 12.85
C ASP A 62 -5.41 -13.75 11.54
N ASN A 63 -5.43 -15.08 11.64
CA ASN A 63 -5.21 -15.95 10.49
C ASN A 63 -6.36 -15.92 9.46
N GLU A 64 -7.59 -15.58 9.88
CA GLU A 64 -8.75 -15.49 8.98
C GLU A 64 -8.69 -14.23 8.12
N ASP A 65 -8.20 -13.12 8.68
CA ASP A 65 -7.94 -11.87 7.97
C ASP A 65 -6.85 -12.05 6.92
N LEU A 66 -5.76 -12.75 7.24
CA LEU A 66 -4.73 -13.10 6.26
C LEU A 66 -5.31 -13.90 5.07
N LEU A 67 -6.18 -14.88 5.33
CA LEU A 67 -6.83 -15.68 4.29
C LEU A 67 -7.80 -14.85 3.43
N LYS A 68 -8.60 -13.99 4.05
CA LYS A 68 -9.53 -13.10 3.36
C LYS A 68 -8.79 -12.11 2.45
N ILE A 69 -7.65 -11.58 2.92
CA ILE A 69 -6.85 -10.61 2.18
C ILE A 69 -6.07 -11.26 1.02
N LEU A 70 -5.58 -12.49 1.18
CA LEU A 70 -4.97 -13.29 0.10
C LEU A 70 -5.98 -13.55 -1.03
N ASN A 71 -7.20 -13.96 -0.68
CA ASN A 71 -8.26 -14.26 -1.64
C ASN A 71 -8.72 -13.02 -2.43
N GLU A 72 -8.61 -11.82 -1.85
CA GLU A 72 -9.00 -10.57 -2.50
C GLU A 72 -7.88 -9.95 -3.36
N GLY A 73 -6.75 -10.65 -3.55
CA GLY A 73 -5.64 -10.20 -4.39
C GLY A 73 -4.88 -8.99 -3.82
N ARG A 74 -5.05 -8.70 -2.52
CA ARG A 74 -4.47 -7.58 -1.79
C ARG A 74 -3.08 -7.89 -1.21
N SER A 75 -2.49 -9.04 -1.51
CA SER A 75 -1.20 -9.49 -0.98
C SER A 75 -0.05 -8.49 -1.19
N HIS A 76 -0.01 -7.84 -2.35
CA HIS A 76 0.96 -6.79 -2.67
C HIS A 76 0.79 -5.53 -1.79
N MET A 77 -0.43 -5.22 -1.34
CA MET A 77 -0.69 -4.09 -0.46
C MET A 77 -0.27 -4.37 0.98
N ILE A 78 -0.39 -5.62 1.47
CA ILE A 78 0.17 -5.99 2.77
C ILE A 78 1.68 -5.82 2.73
N LEU A 79 2.35 -6.35 1.69
CA LEU A 79 3.81 -6.22 1.58
C LEU A 79 4.26 -4.76 1.61
N LEU A 80 3.56 -3.88 0.88
CA LEU A 80 3.84 -2.45 0.90
C LEU A 80 3.52 -1.82 2.26
N GLN A 81 2.38 -2.16 2.89
CA GLN A 81 2.00 -1.65 4.20
C GLN A 81 2.95 -2.12 5.31
N SER A 82 3.38 -3.38 5.28
CA SER A 82 4.36 -3.94 6.21
C SER A 82 5.72 -3.30 6.01
N ALA A 83 6.15 -3.05 4.76
CA ALA A 83 7.41 -2.36 4.47
C ALA A 83 7.39 -0.92 4.98
N LEU A 84 6.32 -0.18 4.68
CA LEU A 84 6.12 1.18 5.19
C LEU A 84 6.01 1.22 6.72
N ALA A 85 5.33 0.26 7.34
CA ALA A 85 5.21 0.16 8.79
C ALA A 85 6.55 -0.17 9.46
N ALA A 86 7.35 -1.04 8.86
CA ALA A 86 8.71 -1.33 9.34
C ALA A 86 9.61 -0.09 9.27
N GLU A 87 9.53 0.67 8.17
CA GLU A 87 10.28 1.92 8.02
C GLU A 87 9.85 2.97 9.04
N GLN A 88 8.55 3.12 9.24
CA GLN A 88 7.99 3.98 10.28
C GLN A 88 8.49 3.59 11.67
N ARG A 89 8.52 2.30 12.01
CA ARG A 89 9.04 1.83 13.31
C ARG A 89 10.53 2.11 13.49
N ARG A 90 11.36 1.93 12.44
CA ARG A 90 12.79 2.23 12.50
C ARG A 90 13.04 3.71 12.81
N MET A 91 12.31 4.63 12.16
CA MET A 91 12.39 6.05 12.46
C MET A 91 11.96 6.40 13.91
N GLY A 92 11.01 5.65 14.48
CA GLY A 92 10.56 5.82 15.88
C GLY A 92 11.59 5.46 16.96
N ILE A 93 12.58 4.63 16.64
CA ILE A 93 13.61 4.21 17.62
C ILE A 93 14.61 5.34 17.90
N VAL A 94 14.77 6.28 16.96
CA VAL A 94 15.77 7.36 17.07
C VAL A 94 15.32 8.49 18.02
N SER A 95 14.02 8.81 18.08
CA SER A 95 13.50 9.84 19.01
C SER A 95 12.90 9.30 20.31
N GLY A 96 12.69 7.98 20.40
CA GLY A 96 12.03 7.33 21.54
C GLY A 96 10.50 7.40 21.52
N GLU A 97 9.89 8.08 20.54
CA GLU A 97 8.44 8.19 20.36
C GLU A 97 7.91 7.22 19.30
N LYS A 98 6.69 6.70 19.51
CA LYS A 98 6.04 5.85 18.50
C LYS A 98 5.55 6.70 17.32
N PRO A 99 5.63 6.22 16.07
CA PRO A 99 5.00 6.88 14.94
C PRO A 99 3.50 7.09 15.19
N GLY A 100 3.01 8.32 15.01
CA GLY A 100 1.62 8.66 15.30
C GLY A 100 1.33 8.99 16.77
N ALA A 101 2.35 9.07 17.63
CA ALA A 101 2.20 9.45 19.04
C ALA A 101 1.55 10.84 19.18
N GLU A 102 1.86 11.78 18.29
CA GLU A 102 1.25 13.11 18.26
C GLU A 102 -0.27 13.07 17.99
N LEU A 103 -0.72 12.18 17.11
CA LEU A 103 -2.14 12.01 16.77
C LEU A 103 -2.89 11.24 17.87
N LEU A 104 -2.24 10.26 18.50
CA LEU A 104 -2.80 9.55 19.66
C LEU A 104 -2.92 10.50 20.86
N ALA A 105 -1.91 11.32 21.13
CA ALA A 105 -1.95 12.34 22.16
C ALA A 105 -3.10 13.34 21.95
N ALA A 106 -3.39 13.72 20.69
CA ALA A 106 -4.56 14.53 20.36
C ALA A 106 -5.87 13.86 20.75
N ILE A 107 -6.02 12.56 20.49
CA ILE A 107 -7.21 11.78 20.85
C ILE A 107 -7.34 11.70 22.38
N GLU A 108 -6.26 11.36 23.07
CA GLU A 108 -6.22 11.23 24.53
C GLU A 108 -6.57 12.56 25.22
N ALA A 109 -5.92 13.66 24.81
CA ALA A 109 -6.15 14.97 25.39
C ALA A 109 -7.56 15.50 25.13
N ALA A 110 -8.14 15.21 23.96
CA ALA A 110 -9.52 15.54 23.67
C ALA A 110 -10.50 14.75 24.55
N ASP A 111 -10.26 13.45 24.77
CA ASP A 111 -11.07 12.60 25.64
C ASP A 111 -10.99 13.06 27.11
N GLU A 112 -9.80 13.38 27.60
CA GLU A 112 -9.58 13.95 28.94
C GLU A 112 -10.31 15.30 29.13
N ALA A 113 -10.35 16.13 28.09
CA ALA A 113 -11.06 17.41 28.10
C ALA A 113 -12.57 17.28 27.84
N GLY A 114 -13.08 16.08 27.55
CA GLY A 114 -14.48 15.84 27.18
C GLY A 114 -14.88 16.48 25.84
N VAL A 115 -13.93 16.71 24.95
CA VAL A 115 -14.13 17.32 23.63
C VAL A 115 -14.28 16.22 22.58
N PRO A 116 -15.32 16.26 21.73
CA PRO A 116 -15.50 15.26 20.68
C PRO A 116 -14.35 15.30 19.66
N VAL A 117 -14.04 14.14 19.09
CA VAL A 117 -13.00 13.95 18.06
C VAL A 117 -13.66 13.57 16.73
N GLU A 118 -13.21 14.18 15.62
CA GLU A 118 -13.59 13.80 14.27
C GLU A 118 -12.37 13.48 13.40
N LEU A 119 -12.42 12.30 12.76
CA LEU A 119 -11.39 11.85 11.83
C LEU A 119 -11.61 12.50 10.46
N ILE A 120 -10.60 13.20 9.94
CA ILE A 120 -10.73 13.99 8.71
C ILE A 120 -9.90 13.48 7.53
N ASP A 121 -9.12 12.40 7.70
CA ASP A 121 -8.32 11.85 6.60
C ASP A 121 -9.07 10.77 5.80
N ARG A 122 -8.63 10.58 4.56
CA ARG A 122 -9.13 9.54 3.66
C ARG A 122 -8.57 8.19 4.09
N ASP A 123 -9.33 7.14 3.78
CA ASP A 123 -8.84 5.77 3.92
C ASP A 123 -7.49 5.57 3.20
N VAL A 124 -6.50 5.07 3.95
CA VAL A 124 -5.12 4.93 3.47
C VAL A 124 -5.02 3.99 2.26
N VAL A 125 -5.87 2.96 2.18
CA VAL A 125 -5.90 2.02 1.05
C VAL A 125 -6.42 2.71 -0.21
N ILE A 126 -7.41 3.59 -0.08
CA ILE A 126 -7.90 4.41 -1.20
C ILE A 126 -6.80 5.36 -1.67
N THR A 127 -6.15 6.07 -0.75
CA THR A 127 -5.05 6.99 -1.04
C THR A 127 -3.90 6.30 -1.80
N LEU A 128 -3.42 5.16 -1.30
CA LEU A 128 -2.34 4.40 -1.94
C LEU A 128 -2.74 3.85 -3.32
N ARG A 129 -3.98 3.35 -3.48
CA ARG A 129 -4.48 2.90 -4.79
C ARG A 129 -4.54 4.02 -5.81
N ARG A 130 -4.98 5.21 -5.40
CA ARG A 130 -5.02 6.38 -6.28
C ARG A 130 -3.62 6.78 -6.71
N ALA A 131 -2.67 6.88 -5.78
CA ALA A 131 -1.27 7.16 -6.08
C ALA A 131 -0.71 6.14 -7.08
N TRP A 132 -0.91 4.84 -6.82
CA TRP A 132 -0.49 3.77 -7.72
C TRP A 132 -1.16 3.81 -9.09
N SER A 133 -2.43 4.19 -9.15
CA SER A 133 -3.16 4.26 -10.42
C SER A 133 -2.72 5.43 -11.30
N LYS A 134 -2.31 6.56 -10.67
CA LYS A 134 -1.87 7.77 -11.37
C LYS A 134 -0.44 7.66 -11.89
N MET A 135 0.39 6.85 -11.23
CA MET A 135 1.77 6.60 -11.66
C MET A 135 1.87 5.82 -12.98
N GLY A 136 2.77 6.30 -13.85
CA GLY A 136 3.24 5.58 -15.03
C GLY A 136 4.14 4.38 -14.68
N PHE A 137 4.46 3.54 -15.68
CA PHE A 137 5.31 2.36 -15.47
C PHE A 137 6.72 2.71 -14.95
N ARG A 138 7.31 3.81 -15.46
CA ARG A 138 8.64 4.29 -15.04
C ARG A 138 8.67 4.77 -13.58
N GLU A 139 7.65 5.50 -13.15
CA GLU A 139 7.52 5.94 -11.75
C GLU A 139 7.32 4.77 -10.80
N LYS A 140 6.48 3.80 -11.19
CA LYS A 140 6.31 2.55 -10.43
C LYS A 140 7.62 1.81 -10.25
N PHE A 141 8.42 1.70 -11.31
CA PHE A 141 9.73 1.08 -11.22
C PHE A 141 10.65 1.85 -10.28
N ARG A 142 10.76 3.20 -10.41
CA ARG A 142 11.59 4.03 -9.52
C ARG A 142 11.19 3.92 -8.04
N VAL A 143 9.90 3.92 -7.73
CA VAL A 143 9.41 3.76 -6.35
C VAL A 143 9.73 2.36 -5.82
N LEU A 144 9.54 1.31 -6.64
CA LEU A 144 9.93 -0.04 -6.25
C LEU A 144 11.44 -0.16 -6.07
N ASP A 145 12.23 0.47 -6.94
CA ASP A 145 13.69 0.48 -6.87
C ASP A 145 14.16 1.17 -5.59
N ALA A 146 13.65 2.38 -5.30
CA ALA A 146 13.94 3.08 -4.05
C ALA A 146 13.52 2.28 -2.81
N LEU A 147 12.38 1.59 -2.84
CA LEU A 147 11.95 0.73 -1.72
C LEU A 147 12.80 -0.54 -1.58
N LEU A 148 13.39 -1.04 -2.66
CA LEU A 148 14.13 -2.31 -2.69
C LEU A 148 15.65 -2.14 -2.54
N TRP A 149 16.20 -0.96 -2.86
CA TRP A 149 17.64 -0.67 -2.95
C TRP A 149 18.09 0.47 -2.05
N GLN A 150 17.35 0.80 -0.98
CA GLN A 150 17.91 1.64 0.07
C GLN A 150 19.04 0.87 0.76
N ASP A 151 20.28 1.21 0.39
CA ASP A 151 21.48 0.82 1.12
C ASP A 151 21.39 1.40 2.54
N ASP A 152 21.75 0.60 3.55
CA ASP A 152 21.74 0.97 4.98
C ASP A 152 22.76 2.09 5.34
N ASP A 153 23.32 2.79 4.35
CA ASP A 153 24.41 3.77 4.49
C ASP A 153 23.96 5.18 4.03
N GLU A 154 23.03 5.82 4.75
CA GLU A 154 22.94 7.29 4.75
C GLU A 154 22.88 7.83 6.17
N GLU A 155 23.79 8.77 6.44
CA GLU A 155 24.20 9.29 7.74
C GLU A 155 23.03 9.81 8.58
N GLU A 156 23.04 9.42 9.87
CA GLU A 156 22.18 9.92 10.94
C GLU A 156 22.37 11.44 11.16
N GLY A 157 21.78 12.25 10.29
CA GLY A 157 21.45 13.64 10.60
C GLY A 157 20.36 13.64 11.66
N SER A 158 20.62 14.27 12.81
CA SER A 158 19.69 14.27 13.94
C SER A 158 18.31 14.75 13.51
N VAL A 159 17.32 13.87 13.64
CA VAL A 159 15.90 14.11 13.35
C VAL A 159 15.40 15.41 13.97
N GLU A 160 15.93 15.79 15.13
CA GLU A 160 15.61 17.06 15.82
C GLU A 160 15.91 18.32 14.97
N GLU A 161 16.96 18.33 14.15
CA GLU A 161 17.34 19.47 13.30
C GLU A 161 16.49 19.53 12.01
N LEU A 162 16.00 18.38 11.54
CA LEU A 162 15.06 18.26 10.40
C LEU A 162 13.65 18.77 10.74
N LEU A 163 13.32 18.79 12.04
CA LEU A 163 12.00 19.16 12.56
C LEU A 163 11.85 20.66 12.86
N GLU A 164 12.96 21.36 13.10
CA GLU A 164 12.94 22.81 13.38
C GLU A 164 12.84 23.67 12.11
N ASP A 165 13.13 23.09 10.95
CA ASP A 165 13.12 23.78 9.67
C ASP A 165 12.08 23.21 8.68
N SER A 166 10.89 23.79 8.71
CA SER A 166 9.80 23.52 7.74
C SER A 166 10.26 23.61 6.29
N ASP A 167 11.30 24.39 5.99
CA ASP A 167 11.82 24.57 4.63
C ASP A 167 12.63 23.33 4.20
N LEU A 168 13.32 22.65 5.12
CA LEU A 168 14.07 21.41 4.86
C LEU A 168 13.15 20.20 4.64
N LEU A 169 12.08 20.06 5.44
CA LEU A 169 11.06 19.03 5.23
C LEU A 169 10.32 19.24 3.89
N SER A 170 10.06 20.50 3.54
CA SER A 170 9.46 20.86 2.25
C SER A 170 10.39 20.49 1.09
N ASN A 171 11.70 20.73 1.21
CA ASN A 171 12.68 20.34 0.20
C ASN A 171 12.77 18.83 0.01
N LEU A 172 12.75 18.03 1.09
CA LEU A 172 12.74 16.56 1.00
C LEU A 172 11.44 16.03 0.38
N MET A 173 10.29 16.65 0.70
CA MET A 173 9.02 16.34 0.03
C MET A 173 9.06 16.70 -1.46
N GLU A 174 9.76 17.77 -1.82
CA GLU A 174 9.94 18.23 -3.21
C GLU A 174 10.89 17.31 -3.99
N GLU A 175 11.98 16.84 -3.40
CA GLU A 175 12.88 15.83 -3.98
C GLU A 175 12.15 14.48 -4.20
N ALA A 176 11.35 14.03 -3.21
CA ALA A 176 10.50 12.86 -3.37
C ALA A 176 9.45 13.04 -4.49
N ARG A 177 8.97 14.28 -4.69
CA ARG A 177 8.06 14.65 -5.79
C ARG A 177 8.75 14.60 -7.15
N GLU A 178 10.05 14.85 -7.26
CA GLU A 178 10.79 14.66 -8.51
C GLU A 178 10.90 13.18 -8.91
N VAL A 179 11.03 12.30 -7.91
CA VAL A 179 11.11 10.84 -8.14
C VAL A 179 9.78 10.26 -8.60
N ALA A 180 8.66 10.69 -8.01
CA ALA A 180 7.33 10.17 -8.34
C ALA A 180 6.27 11.29 -8.35
N PRO A 181 6.28 12.18 -9.36
CA PRO A 181 5.42 13.38 -9.37
C PRO A 181 3.93 13.05 -9.35
N ALA A 182 3.51 11.96 -10.02
CA ALA A 182 2.12 11.55 -9.98
C ALA A 182 1.72 11.05 -8.58
N ALA A 183 2.60 10.34 -7.88
CA ALA A 183 2.34 9.91 -6.49
C ALA A 183 2.28 11.12 -5.55
N GLY A 184 3.24 12.05 -5.65
CA GLY A 184 3.25 13.30 -4.90
C GLY A 184 1.96 14.10 -5.07
N SER A 185 1.45 14.20 -6.30
CA SER A 185 0.16 14.88 -6.56
C SER A 185 -1.04 14.25 -5.86
N VAL A 186 -0.98 12.95 -5.53
CA VAL A 186 -2.08 12.26 -4.84
C VAL A 186 -1.90 12.27 -3.33
N LEU A 187 -0.67 12.07 -2.87
CA LEU A 187 -0.33 11.95 -1.45
C LEU A 187 -0.28 13.30 -0.75
N ILE A 188 -0.01 14.38 -1.51
CA ILE A 188 0.03 15.76 -1.02
C ILE A 188 -1.17 16.52 -1.57
N ASP A 189 -1.15 16.94 -2.85
CA ASP A 189 -2.15 17.90 -3.37
C ASP A 189 -3.61 17.39 -3.23
N GLU A 190 -3.91 16.15 -3.64
CA GLU A 190 -5.26 15.56 -3.47
C GLU A 190 -5.63 15.32 -2.00
N ARG A 191 -4.63 15.09 -1.14
CA ARG A 191 -4.83 14.86 0.29
C ARG A 191 -5.15 16.16 1.01
N ASP A 192 -4.43 17.24 0.69
CA ASP A 192 -4.70 18.60 1.18
C ASP A 192 -6.11 19.06 0.82
N ALA A 193 -6.50 18.84 -0.45
CA ALA A 193 -7.85 19.15 -0.91
C ALA A 193 -8.92 18.32 -0.16
N PHE A 194 -8.61 17.07 0.16
CA PHE A 194 -9.50 16.22 0.95
C PHE A 194 -9.63 16.71 2.40
N LEU A 195 -8.51 16.99 3.07
CA LEU A 195 -8.48 17.49 4.44
C LEU A 195 -9.21 18.83 4.55
N ALA A 196 -8.89 19.78 3.68
CA ALA A 196 -9.59 21.07 3.61
C ALA A 196 -11.09 20.90 3.40
N GLY A 197 -11.51 19.99 2.52
CA GLY A 197 -12.92 19.71 2.31
C GLY A 197 -13.63 19.09 3.51
N ARG A 198 -12.98 18.17 4.21
CA ARG A 198 -13.53 17.61 5.45
C ARG A 198 -13.63 18.67 6.53
N LEU A 199 -12.61 19.53 6.66
CA LEU A 199 -12.65 20.68 7.56
C LEU A 199 -13.82 21.63 7.23
N GLN A 200 -14.05 21.94 5.96
CA GLN A 200 -15.19 22.76 5.55
C GLN A 200 -16.56 22.12 5.89
N GLN A 201 -16.68 20.79 5.84
CA GLN A 201 -17.93 20.10 6.20
C GLN A 201 -18.22 20.12 7.70
N ILE A 202 -17.19 20.19 8.54
CA ILE A 202 -17.33 20.21 10.00
C ILE A 202 -17.31 21.63 10.57
N ARG A 203 -16.96 22.63 9.75
CA ARG A 203 -17.12 24.04 10.10
C ARG A 203 -18.58 24.32 10.47
N GLY A 204 -18.76 25.14 11.49
CA GLY A 204 -20.07 25.46 12.06
C GLY A 204 -20.50 24.57 13.23
N LYS A 205 -19.71 23.53 13.59
CA LYS A 205 -19.89 22.76 14.83
C LYS A 205 -19.30 23.42 16.09
N GLY A 206 -18.85 24.68 15.98
CA GLY A 206 -18.16 25.42 17.05
C GLY A 206 -16.71 25.72 16.67
N ARG A 207 -15.86 25.90 17.69
CA ARG A 207 -14.42 26.09 17.57
C ARG A 207 -13.74 24.75 17.27
N VAL A 208 -13.18 24.62 16.08
CA VAL A 208 -12.51 23.41 15.59
C VAL A 208 -11.00 23.59 15.69
N LEU A 209 -10.33 22.69 16.41
CA LEU A 209 -8.87 22.57 16.40
C LEU A 209 -8.50 21.39 15.51
N ALA A 210 -7.82 21.64 14.39
CA ALA A 210 -7.38 20.61 13.47
C ALA A 210 -5.91 20.27 13.69
N VAL A 211 -5.61 19.01 14.01
CA VAL A 211 -4.26 18.46 14.13
C VAL A 211 -3.90 17.77 12.82
N VAL A 212 -2.95 18.33 12.09
CA VAL A 212 -2.51 17.88 10.77
C VAL A 212 -0.98 17.81 10.71
N GLY A 213 -0.43 17.01 9.80
CA GLY A 213 1.00 16.97 9.54
C GLY A 213 1.51 18.34 9.10
N ALA A 214 2.69 18.74 9.59
CA ALA A 214 3.26 20.06 9.28
C ALA A 214 3.41 20.33 7.77
N GLY A 215 3.75 19.29 6.99
CA GLY A 215 3.84 19.38 5.52
C GLY A 215 2.51 19.64 4.80
N HIS A 216 1.36 19.41 5.47
CA HIS A 216 0.03 19.66 4.92
C HIS A 216 -0.54 21.04 5.30
N LEU A 217 0.08 21.77 6.24
CA LEU A 217 -0.46 23.04 6.75
C LEU A 217 -0.69 24.07 5.65
N SER A 218 0.34 24.34 4.83
CA SER A 218 0.29 25.35 3.78
C SER A 218 -0.69 24.99 2.66
N GLY A 219 -0.71 23.71 2.25
CA GLY A 219 -1.62 23.19 1.25
C GLY A 219 -3.08 23.23 1.71
N VAL A 220 -3.37 22.81 2.94
CA VAL A 220 -4.72 22.88 3.53
C VAL A 220 -5.17 24.33 3.68
N GLN A 221 -4.31 25.23 4.16
CA GLN A 221 -4.62 26.66 4.27
C GLN A 221 -4.98 27.25 2.90
N HIS A 222 -4.21 26.93 1.86
CA HIS A 222 -4.50 27.39 0.50
C HIS A 222 -5.85 26.87 -0.01
N GLN A 223 -6.12 25.57 0.14
CA GLN A 223 -7.39 24.95 -0.30
C GLN A 223 -8.60 25.45 0.48
N LEU A 224 -8.44 25.85 1.75
CA LEU A 224 -9.51 26.46 2.54
C LEU A 224 -9.93 27.84 2.05
N GLY A 225 -9.07 28.54 1.29
CA GLY A 225 -9.40 29.81 0.64
C GLY A 225 -10.31 29.68 -0.59
N GLU A 226 -10.52 28.46 -1.11
CA GLU A 226 -11.36 28.19 -2.27
C GLU A 226 -12.87 28.11 -1.89
N PRO A 227 -13.79 28.35 -2.84
CA PRO A 227 -15.23 28.30 -2.58
C PRO A 227 -15.71 26.93 -2.09
N ALA A 228 -16.47 26.92 -0.98
CA ALA A 228 -16.96 25.71 -0.31
C ALA A 228 -17.66 24.69 -1.22
N MET A 229 -18.42 25.17 -2.20
CA MET A 229 -19.18 24.32 -3.13
C MET A 229 -18.26 23.51 -4.06
N GLU A 230 -17.13 24.08 -4.48
CA GLU A 230 -16.15 23.38 -5.29
C GLU A 230 -15.43 22.30 -4.47
N VAL A 231 -15.07 22.64 -3.23
CA VAL A 231 -14.38 21.72 -2.33
C VAL A 231 -15.26 20.52 -1.97
N ALA A 232 -16.55 20.74 -1.67
CA ALA A 232 -17.51 19.66 -1.36
C ALA A 232 -17.78 18.73 -2.55
N SER A 233 -17.82 19.25 -3.78
CA SER A 233 -17.95 18.43 -4.99
C SER A 233 -16.70 17.57 -5.23
N ARG A 234 -15.50 18.13 -5.00
CA ARG A 234 -14.22 17.42 -5.14
C ARG A 234 -14.07 16.30 -4.10
N LEU A 235 -14.55 16.48 -2.87
CA LEU A 235 -14.51 15.45 -1.81
C LEU A 235 -15.12 14.11 -2.23
N ALA A 236 -16.30 14.15 -2.88
CA ALA A 236 -16.99 12.95 -3.31
C ALA A 236 -16.22 12.18 -4.39
N GLU A 237 -15.48 12.89 -5.25
CA GLU A 237 -14.60 12.30 -6.26
C GLU A 237 -13.31 11.74 -5.63
N LEU A 238 -12.71 12.48 -4.70
CA LEU A 238 -11.47 12.09 -4.02
C LEU A 238 -11.64 10.84 -3.15
N ASN A 239 -12.86 10.55 -2.70
CA ASN A 239 -13.22 9.31 -2.00
C ASN A 239 -13.50 8.10 -2.92
N ARG A 240 -13.60 8.30 -4.24
CA ARG A 240 -13.82 7.18 -5.16
C ARG A 240 -12.52 6.41 -5.38
N THR A 241 -12.65 5.09 -5.37
CA THR A 241 -11.57 4.20 -5.81
C THR A 241 -11.40 4.30 -7.32
N PRO A 242 -10.15 4.34 -7.82
CA PRO A 242 -9.91 4.42 -9.25
C PRO A 242 -10.46 3.17 -9.95
N SER A 243 -11.09 3.37 -11.11
CA SER A 243 -11.67 2.26 -11.87
C SER A 243 -10.59 1.28 -12.32
N LYS A 244 -10.88 -0.03 -12.27
CA LYS A 244 -9.95 -1.06 -12.72
C LYS A 244 -9.76 -0.94 -14.24
N SER A 245 -8.52 -0.76 -14.70
CA SER A 245 -8.21 -0.73 -16.13
C SER A 245 -8.70 -2.02 -16.82
N PHE A 246 -9.26 -1.89 -18.02
CA PHE A 246 -9.76 -3.03 -18.81
C PHE A 246 -8.63 -3.77 -19.53
N TRP A 247 -7.50 -3.10 -19.81
CA TRP A 247 -6.37 -3.64 -20.57
C TRP A 247 -5.75 -4.89 -19.94
N PRO A 248 -5.50 -4.96 -18.62
CA PRO A 248 -5.03 -6.19 -17.99
C PRO A 248 -5.97 -7.37 -18.22
N LYS A 249 -7.30 -7.15 -18.16
CA LYS A 249 -8.29 -8.21 -18.45
C LYS A 249 -8.22 -8.65 -19.91
N ALA A 250 -8.07 -7.72 -20.84
CA ALA A 250 -7.98 -8.03 -22.27
C ALA A 250 -6.73 -8.86 -22.61
N VAL A 251 -5.56 -8.49 -22.06
CA VAL A 251 -4.31 -9.26 -22.26
C VAL A 251 -4.43 -10.66 -21.66
N ILE A 252 -4.98 -10.74 -20.44
CA ILE A 252 -5.14 -12.01 -19.71
C ILE A 252 -6.09 -12.97 -20.45
N TRP A 253 -7.19 -12.48 -21.03
CA TRP A 253 -8.11 -13.30 -21.83
C TRP A 253 -7.61 -13.54 -23.27
N GLY A 254 -6.73 -12.69 -23.77
CA GLY A 254 -6.16 -12.83 -25.11
C GLY A 254 -5.38 -14.13 -25.27
N ILE A 255 -4.63 -14.57 -24.25
CA ILE A 255 -3.78 -15.75 -24.37
C ILE A 255 -4.58 -17.07 -24.48
N PRO A 256 -5.58 -17.35 -23.61
CA PRO A 256 -6.44 -18.52 -23.78
C PRO A 256 -7.19 -18.52 -25.13
N VAL A 257 -7.68 -17.34 -25.55
CA VAL A 257 -8.38 -17.20 -26.83
C VAL A 257 -7.44 -17.52 -28.00
N LEU A 258 -6.23 -16.97 -28.00
CA LEU A 258 -5.23 -17.25 -29.04
C LEU A 258 -4.85 -18.73 -29.07
N PHE A 259 -4.58 -19.34 -27.91
CA PHE A 259 -4.24 -20.75 -27.82
C PHE A 259 -5.37 -21.65 -28.33
N ILE A 260 -6.61 -21.45 -27.89
CA ILE A 260 -7.77 -22.21 -28.38
C ILE A 260 -7.98 -21.99 -29.88
N SER A 261 -7.80 -20.76 -30.37
CA SER A 261 -7.93 -20.46 -31.79
C SER A 261 -6.89 -21.19 -32.64
N GLY A 262 -5.63 -21.25 -32.18
CA GLY A 262 -4.55 -22.00 -32.83
C GLY A 262 -4.82 -23.49 -32.88
N LEU A 263 -5.26 -24.08 -31.76
CA LEU A 263 -5.64 -25.50 -31.73
C LEU A 263 -6.84 -25.81 -32.64
N THR A 264 -7.82 -24.91 -32.68
CA THR A 264 -9.00 -25.06 -33.57
C THR A 264 -8.59 -24.97 -35.05
N TRP A 265 -7.64 -24.09 -35.38
CA TRP A 265 -7.10 -23.96 -36.73
C TRP A 265 -6.34 -25.21 -37.17
N LEU A 266 -5.48 -25.76 -36.30
CA LEU A 266 -4.79 -27.04 -36.56
C LEU A 266 -5.79 -28.20 -36.73
N ALA A 267 -6.83 -28.24 -35.90
CA ALA A 267 -7.86 -29.28 -35.96
C ALA A 267 -8.64 -29.22 -37.28
N TYR A 268 -8.97 -28.01 -37.75
CA TYR A 268 -9.64 -27.80 -39.03
C TYR A 268 -8.81 -28.32 -40.22
N HIS A 269 -7.48 -28.26 -40.14
CA HIS A 269 -6.57 -28.75 -41.18
C HIS A 269 -6.19 -30.24 -41.00
N GLY A 270 -6.72 -30.92 -39.99
CA GLY A 270 -6.43 -32.34 -39.72
C GLY A 270 -5.04 -32.61 -39.15
N MET A 271 -4.36 -31.57 -38.66
CA MET A 271 -2.99 -31.59 -38.12
C MET A 271 -2.97 -32.09 -36.67
N MET A 272 -3.28 -33.38 -36.48
CA MET A 272 -3.47 -33.95 -35.15
C MET A 272 -2.17 -34.13 -34.36
N ASP A 273 -1.06 -34.40 -35.04
CA ASP A 273 0.23 -34.58 -34.40
C ASP A 273 0.73 -33.25 -33.80
N GLU A 274 0.51 -32.15 -34.52
CA GLU A 274 0.87 -30.78 -34.11
C GLU A 274 0.02 -30.31 -32.93
N ILE A 275 -1.24 -30.73 -32.82
CA ILE A 275 -2.08 -30.47 -31.64
C ILE A 275 -1.52 -31.18 -30.42
N ILE A 276 -1.13 -32.45 -30.55
CA ILE A 276 -0.56 -33.24 -29.46
C ILE A 276 0.77 -32.63 -29.03
N GLU A 277 1.62 -32.24 -29.98
CA GLU A 277 2.89 -31.57 -29.70
C GLU A 277 2.69 -30.23 -29.00
N SER A 278 1.77 -29.39 -29.49
CA SER A 278 1.41 -28.12 -28.87
C SER A 278 0.92 -28.29 -27.44
N GLY A 279 0.08 -29.30 -27.20
CA GLY A 279 -0.39 -29.66 -25.86
C GLY A 279 0.74 -30.11 -24.94
N LYS A 280 1.69 -30.91 -25.43
CA LYS A 280 2.86 -31.35 -24.65
C LYS A 280 3.77 -30.17 -24.29
N ILE A 281 4.05 -29.28 -25.24
CA ILE A 281 4.83 -28.06 -25.04
C ILE A 281 4.16 -27.17 -23.99
N TRP A 282 2.85 -26.96 -24.12
CA TRP A 282 2.06 -26.19 -23.17
C TRP A 282 2.15 -26.75 -21.75
N LEU A 283 1.90 -28.06 -21.60
CA LEU A 283 1.96 -28.75 -20.31
C LEU A 283 3.36 -28.67 -19.70
N ALA A 284 4.39 -29.01 -20.46
CA ALA A 284 5.77 -29.09 -19.97
C ALA A 284 6.33 -27.73 -19.55
N ILE A 285 6.14 -26.69 -20.36
CA ILE A 285 6.68 -25.35 -20.08
C ILE A 285 5.96 -24.71 -18.89
N ASN A 286 4.63 -24.78 -18.83
CA ASN A 286 3.88 -24.22 -17.70
C ASN A 286 4.21 -24.94 -16.38
N ALA A 287 4.23 -26.28 -16.40
CA ALA A 287 4.54 -27.07 -15.21
C ALA A 287 5.97 -26.83 -14.71
N SER A 288 6.95 -26.82 -15.63
CA SER A 288 8.35 -26.63 -15.27
C SER A 288 8.64 -25.24 -14.71
N LEU A 289 8.19 -24.17 -15.36
CA LEU A 289 8.49 -22.80 -14.90
C LEU A 289 7.74 -22.44 -13.62
N THR A 290 6.51 -22.94 -13.44
CA THR A 290 5.77 -22.76 -12.19
C THR A 290 6.43 -23.53 -11.05
N GLY A 291 6.79 -24.80 -11.29
CA GLY A 291 7.52 -25.62 -10.32
C GLY A 291 8.86 -24.99 -9.95
N LEU A 292 9.59 -24.44 -10.92
CA LEU A 292 10.84 -23.70 -10.70
C LEU A 292 10.60 -22.44 -9.85
N GLY A 293 9.56 -21.66 -10.12
CA GLY A 293 9.20 -20.49 -9.31
C GLY A 293 8.94 -20.86 -7.85
N VAL A 294 8.16 -21.91 -7.60
CA VAL A 294 7.88 -22.41 -6.24
C VAL A 294 9.14 -22.99 -5.58
N LEU A 295 10.00 -23.66 -6.36
CA LEU A 295 11.29 -24.17 -5.88
C LEU A 295 12.23 -23.04 -5.47
N LEU A 296 12.32 -21.99 -6.28
CA LEU A 296 13.11 -20.78 -5.98
C LEU A 296 12.60 -20.13 -4.70
N ALA A 297 11.28 -20.07 -4.49
CA ALA A 297 10.64 -19.62 -3.25
C ALA A 297 10.96 -20.50 -2.02
N ARG A 298 11.68 -21.61 -2.19
CA ARG A 298 11.93 -22.64 -1.17
C ARG A 298 10.62 -23.20 -0.59
N GLY A 299 9.62 -23.33 -1.46
CA GLY A 299 8.34 -23.94 -1.12
C GLY A 299 8.47 -25.43 -0.79
N HIS A 300 7.50 -25.94 -0.06
CA HIS A 300 7.39 -27.36 0.26
C HIS A 300 7.27 -28.20 -1.03
N PRO A 301 7.83 -29.41 -1.10
CA PRO A 301 7.75 -30.28 -2.29
C PRO A 301 6.32 -30.51 -2.80
N LEU A 302 5.34 -30.62 -1.89
CA LEU A 302 3.92 -30.72 -2.27
C LEU A 302 3.41 -29.45 -2.98
N SER A 303 3.82 -28.27 -2.53
CA SER A 303 3.46 -27.00 -3.19
C SER A 303 4.07 -26.91 -4.59
N ILE A 304 5.29 -27.42 -4.80
CA ILE A 304 5.92 -27.51 -6.12
C ILE A 304 5.10 -28.40 -7.04
N LEU A 305 4.76 -29.62 -6.59
CA LEU A 305 3.98 -30.57 -7.39
C LEU A 305 2.58 -30.04 -7.72
N VAL A 306 1.86 -29.53 -6.72
CA VAL A 306 0.51 -29.01 -6.93
C VAL A 306 0.53 -27.78 -7.83
N GLY A 307 1.48 -26.85 -7.63
CA GLY A 307 1.64 -25.69 -8.50
C GLY A 307 1.96 -26.07 -9.95
N ALA A 308 2.89 -27.01 -10.15
CA ALA A 308 3.27 -27.50 -11.47
C ALA A 308 2.10 -28.21 -12.19
N LEU A 309 1.30 -29.00 -11.49
CA LEU A 309 0.13 -29.69 -12.05
C LEU A 309 -1.05 -28.74 -12.30
N ALA A 310 -1.26 -27.75 -11.43
CA ALA A 310 -2.32 -26.76 -11.60
C ALA A 310 -2.03 -25.82 -12.77
N SER A 311 -0.76 -25.45 -12.99
CA SER A 311 -0.37 -24.38 -13.90
C SER A 311 -0.95 -24.47 -15.31
N PRO A 312 -0.84 -25.60 -16.04
CA PRO A 312 -1.34 -25.69 -17.41
C PRO A 312 -2.86 -25.55 -17.55
N LEU A 313 -3.61 -25.89 -16.49
CA LEU A 313 -5.05 -25.73 -16.44
C LEU A 313 -5.44 -24.30 -16.04
N THR A 314 -4.74 -23.75 -15.05
CA THR A 314 -4.96 -22.38 -14.56
C THR A 314 -4.52 -21.31 -15.54
N SER A 315 -3.51 -21.55 -16.38
CA SER A 315 -3.09 -20.61 -17.41
C SER A 315 -4.17 -20.35 -18.46
N LEU A 316 -5.07 -21.32 -18.68
CA LEU A 316 -6.23 -21.19 -19.55
C LEU A 316 -7.44 -20.57 -18.84
N ASN A 317 -7.45 -20.54 -17.51
CA ASN A 317 -8.50 -19.94 -16.71
C ASN A 317 -7.96 -18.78 -15.85
N PRO A 318 -8.15 -17.53 -16.28
CA PRO A 318 -7.58 -16.37 -15.61
C PRO A 318 -8.17 -16.04 -14.22
N THR A 319 -9.16 -16.80 -13.77
CA THR A 319 -9.79 -16.62 -12.46
C THR A 319 -9.05 -17.35 -11.33
N VAL A 320 -8.25 -18.36 -11.65
CA VAL A 320 -7.49 -19.15 -10.68
C VAL A 320 -6.04 -19.17 -11.11
N ALA A 321 -5.12 -18.71 -10.25
CA ALA A 321 -3.70 -18.66 -10.58
C ALA A 321 -2.95 -19.85 -9.97
N ALA A 322 -1.99 -20.43 -10.70
CA ALA A 322 -1.23 -21.61 -10.27
C ALA A 322 -0.53 -21.41 -8.92
N GLY A 323 0.02 -20.22 -8.70
CA GLY A 323 0.67 -19.83 -7.45
C GLY A 323 -0.31 -19.73 -6.29
N TRP A 324 -1.59 -19.39 -6.50
CA TRP A 324 -2.59 -19.43 -5.42
C TRP A 324 -2.84 -20.86 -4.94
N VAL A 325 -2.91 -21.81 -5.87
CA VAL A 325 -3.05 -23.24 -5.53
C VAL A 325 -1.81 -23.76 -4.80
N ALA A 326 -0.61 -23.38 -5.27
CA ALA A 326 0.65 -23.71 -4.60
C ALA A 326 0.77 -23.07 -3.21
N GLY A 327 0.39 -21.80 -3.06
CA GLY A 327 0.41 -21.06 -1.80
C GLY A 327 -0.60 -21.58 -0.79
N TYR A 328 -1.81 -21.94 -1.23
CA TYR A 328 -2.79 -22.61 -0.39
C TYR A 328 -2.27 -23.97 0.10
N THR A 329 -1.62 -24.73 -0.78
CA THR A 329 -0.96 -25.99 -0.41
C THR A 329 0.15 -25.75 0.62
N GLN A 330 0.97 -24.71 0.42
CA GLN A 330 2.01 -24.31 1.37
C GLN A 330 1.41 -24.00 2.74
N LEU A 331 0.33 -23.23 2.78
CA LEU A 331 -0.36 -22.86 4.01
C LEU A 331 -0.97 -24.07 4.74
N LYS A 332 -1.45 -25.08 4.00
CA LYS A 332 -1.99 -26.30 4.60
C LYS A 332 -0.91 -27.23 5.16
N VAL A 333 0.24 -27.28 4.51
CA VAL A 333 1.32 -28.22 4.86
C VAL A 333 2.30 -27.63 5.87
N ASP A 334 2.55 -26.32 5.80
CA ASP A 334 3.42 -25.58 6.71
C ASP A 334 2.70 -24.30 7.19
N PRO A 335 1.66 -24.46 8.04
CA PRO A 335 0.86 -23.33 8.48
C PRO A 335 1.70 -22.34 9.30
N PRO A 336 1.54 -21.03 9.06
CA PRO A 336 2.15 -20.00 9.89
C PRO A 336 1.53 -19.99 11.28
N THR A 337 2.35 -19.70 12.29
CA THR A 337 1.88 -19.48 13.66
C THR A 337 1.47 -18.02 13.86
N GLY A 338 0.71 -17.72 14.92
CA GLY A 338 0.39 -16.32 15.28
C GLY A 338 1.64 -15.47 15.53
N LYS A 339 2.71 -16.09 16.05
CA LYS A 339 4.01 -15.45 16.18
C LYS A 339 4.66 -15.17 14.83
N ASP A 340 4.59 -16.11 13.88
CA ASP A 340 5.10 -15.88 12.52
C ASP A 340 4.36 -14.71 11.85
N ALA A 341 3.05 -14.57 12.07
CA ALA A 341 2.28 -13.44 11.56
C ALA A 341 2.72 -12.10 12.18
N SER A 342 2.81 -12.03 13.51
CA SER A 342 3.29 -10.84 14.22
C SER A 342 4.73 -10.47 13.82
N ASP A 343 5.66 -11.44 13.79
CA ASP A 343 7.06 -11.23 13.36
C ASP A 343 7.17 -10.84 11.87
N PHE A 344 6.23 -11.30 11.02
CA PHE A 344 6.19 -10.91 9.62
C PHE A 344 5.65 -9.49 9.42
N LEU A 345 4.73 -9.06 10.28
CA LEU A 345 4.13 -7.72 10.27
C LEU A 345 5.03 -6.69 10.96
N SER A 346 5.88 -7.11 11.90
CA SER A 346 6.91 -6.27 12.51
C SER A 346 8.01 -5.93 11.50
N MET A 347 8.31 -6.86 10.59
CA MET A 347 9.14 -6.76 9.39
C MET A 347 10.41 -5.88 9.47
N ASP A 348 11.17 -6.01 10.55
CA ASP A 348 12.43 -5.25 10.72
C ASP A 348 13.52 -5.59 9.69
N LYS A 349 13.40 -6.71 8.94
CA LYS A 349 14.42 -7.19 7.99
C LYS A 349 13.80 -7.93 6.80
N TYR A 350 14.17 -7.57 5.57
CA TYR A 350 13.76 -8.24 4.32
C TYR A 350 14.05 -9.76 4.28
N SER A 351 15.05 -10.22 5.05
CA SER A 351 15.35 -11.64 5.22
C SER A 351 14.16 -12.46 5.78
N LEU A 352 13.19 -11.80 6.44
CA LEU A 352 11.99 -12.43 6.98
C LEU A 352 11.04 -12.92 5.88
N LEU A 353 11.03 -12.32 4.68
CA LEU A 353 10.26 -12.84 3.54
C LEU A 353 10.64 -14.29 3.21
N TRP A 354 11.93 -14.60 3.31
CA TRP A 354 12.49 -15.91 2.95
C TRP A 354 12.57 -16.88 4.12
N ARG A 355 12.57 -16.37 5.36
CA ARG A 355 12.75 -17.16 6.59
C ARG A 355 11.45 -17.46 7.31
N ASN A 356 10.50 -16.53 7.28
CA ASN A 356 9.22 -16.65 7.97
C ASN A 356 8.22 -17.48 7.15
N ARG A 357 7.35 -18.23 7.83
CA ARG A 357 6.32 -19.08 7.19
C ARG A 357 5.30 -18.26 6.38
N VAL A 358 4.90 -17.09 6.89
CA VAL A 358 4.00 -16.17 6.18
C VAL A 358 4.66 -15.66 4.89
N GLY A 359 5.91 -15.20 5.01
CA GLY A 359 6.71 -14.77 3.86
C GLY A 359 6.87 -15.88 2.82
N LYS A 360 7.08 -17.13 3.26
CA LYS A 360 7.19 -18.29 2.36
C LYS A 360 5.89 -18.57 1.60
N VAL A 361 4.72 -18.50 2.25
CA VAL A 361 3.42 -18.63 1.57
C VAL A 361 3.26 -17.55 0.50
N LEU A 362 3.63 -16.31 0.81
CA LEU A 362 3.56 -15.19 -0.13
C LEU A 362 4.54 -15.35 -1.31
N LEU A 363 5.79 -15.72 -1.05
CA LEU A 363 6.80 -15.95 -2.09
C LEU A 363 6.43 -17.13 -2.99
N VAL A 364 5.95 -18.24 -2.42
CA VAL A 364 5.46 -19.40 -3.20
C VAL A 364 4.33 -18.97 -4.13
N THR A 365 3.42 -18.14 -3.62
CA THR A 365 2.30 -17.61 -4.41
C THR A 365 2.77 -16.70 -5.53
N ALA A 366 3.67 -15.76 -5.22
CA ALA A 366 4.17 -14.76 -6.16
C ALA A 366 5.05 -15.39 -7.25
N LEU A 367 6.09 -16.16 -6.87
CA LEU A 367 7.00 -16.78 -7.81
C LEU A 367 6.33 -17.91 -8.62
N GLY A 368 5.38 -18.63 -8.02
CA GLY A 368 4.55 -19.59 -8.76
C GLY A 368 3.70 -18.91 -9.84
N ASN A 369 3.06 -17.77 -9.52
CA ASN A 369 2.31 -16.99 -10.50
C ASN A 369 3.21 -16.44 -11.61
N LEU A 370 4.39 -15.91 -11.26
CA LEU A 370 5.37 -15.43 -12.24
C LEU A 370 5.82 -16.55 -13.18
N GLY A 371 6.11 -17.74 -12.63
CA GLY A 371 6.45 -18.92 -13.42
C GLY A 371 5.33 -19.35 -14.37
N SER A 372 4.08 -19.32 -13.91
CA SER A 372 2.90 -19.64 -14.74
C SER A 372 2.70 -18.62 -15.88
N VAL A 373 2.83 -17.32 -15.59
CA VAL A 373 2.73 -16.27 -16.61
C VAL A 373 3.85 -16.39 -17.64
N ALA A 374 5.10 -16.57 -17.18
CA ALA A 374 6.24 -16.78 -18.08
C ALA A 374 6.06 -18.03 -18.94
N GLY A 375 5.60 -19.13 -18.35
CA GLY A 375 5.33 -20.38 -19.06
C GLY A 375 4.24 -20.26 -20.11
N THR A 376 3.21 -19.48 -19.81
CA THR A 376 2.13 -19.19 -20.75
C THR A 376 2.65 -18.44 -21.99
N TRP A 377 3.48 -17.40 -21.81
CA TRP A 377 4.07 -16.66 -22.93
C TRP A 377 5.08 -17.47 -23.73
N ILE A 378 5.97 -18.19 -23.06
CA ILE A 378 7.01 -18.99 -23.73
C ILE A 378 6.38 -20.17 -24.48
N ALA A 379 5.40 -20.84 -23.89
CA ALA A 379 4.66 -21.91 -24.56
C ALA A 379 3.90 -21.37 -25.77
N ALA A 380 3.20 -20.24 -25.63
CA ALA A 380 2.50 -19.61 -26.76
C ALA A 380 3.45 -19.25 -27.90
N ALA A 381 4.64 -18.73 -27.61
CA ALA A 381 5.67 -18.44 -28.62
C ALA A 381 6.19 -19.71 -29.29
N GLY A 382 6.46 -20.78 -28.53
CA GLY A 382 6.89 -22.07 -29.06
C GLY A 382 5.85 -22.71 -29.98
N ILE A 383 4.58 -22.64 -29.61
CA ILE A 383 3.46 -23.16 -30.42
C ILE A 383 3.25 -22.31 -31.67
N ALA A 384 3.36 -20.98 -31.56
CA ALA A 384 3.26 -20.10 -32.72
C ALA A 384 4.31 -20.45 -33.79
N GLY A 385 5.51 -20.87 -33.40
CA GLY A 385 6.54 -21.35 -34.33
C GLY A 385 6.27 -22.72 -34.97
N ILE A 386 5.27 -23.48 -34.51
CA ILE A 386 4.79 -24.72 -35.15
C ILE A 386 3.66 -24.41 -36.14
N ILE A 387 2.89 -23.36 -35.87
CA ILE A 387 1.73 -22.94 -36.66
C ILE A 387 2.12 -22.06 -37.86
N LEU A 388 3.15 -21.22 -37.71
CA LEU A 388 3.73 -20.34 -38.73
C LEU A 388 4.84 -21.07 -39.50
#